data_AF-A0A938S6B4-F1
#
_entry.id   AF-A0A938S6B4-F1
#
_cell.length_a   1.000
_cell.length_b   1.000
_cell.length_c   1.000
_cell.angle_alpha   90.00
_cell.angle_beta   90.00
_cell.angle_gamma   90.00
#
_symmetry.space_group_name_H-M   'P 1'
#
loop_
_entity.id
_entity.type
_entity.pdbx_description
1 polymer ?
#
loop_
_entity_poly.entity_id
_entity_poly.type
_entity_poly.pdbx_seq_one_letter_code
_entity_poly.pdbx_strand_id
1 'polypeptide(L)'
;MLPYDLKGARLPALERNELKYRALEMVLILFRVEHLRGFVLESIRATDRFHRPTNPRIPLNAKKVYEKARAVLIADGILTQAESDEIQSLVDYRNTVAHEIQSLTCGIADDARLAQYYAESRGIKYDDKAVAKLQHYHDKIEEGFTSKGYIMSLPLDWAAFAAAERTYEQELHRLRRKITRQVAIRNEEIQKLNAELSAEISGTPLEAHPSHPRNKAANGTLTKHGVETCYRLFDKKRSTLAVAHLMRISYRSAASRRKAWEEAGGRTRHRKMP
;
A
#
# COMPACT_ATOMS: atom_id res chain seq x y z
N MET A 1 -21.41 4.83 -15.12
CA MET A 1 -20.54 3.89 -15.86
C MET A 1 -19.70 3.13 -14.83
N LEU A 2 -19.98 1.84 -14.65
CA LEU A 2 -19.29 0.98 -13.67
C LEU A 2 -17.80 0.88 -14.05
N PRO A 3 -16.87 0.91 -13.08
CA PRO A 3 -15.47 0.66 -13.35
C PRO A 3 -15.34 -0.71 -14.01
N TYR A 4 -14.74 -0.70 -15.19
CA TYR A 4 -14.58 -1.89 -16.01
C TYR A 4 -13.41 -2.69 -15.46
N ASP A 5 -13.73 -3.64 -14.58
CA ASP A 5 -12.74 -4.50 -13.93
C ASP A 5 -12.31 -5.62 -14.88
N LEU A 6 -11.14 -5.42 -15.49
CA LEU A 6 -10.51 -6.36 -16.43
C LEU A 6 -10.12 -7.68 -15.78
N LYS A 7 -9.80 -7.66 -14.47
CA LYS A 7 -9.20 -8.78 -13.73
C LYS A 7 -10.20 -9.48 -12.80
N GLY A 8 -11.37 -8.89 -12.60
CA GLY A 8 -12.47 -9.41 -11.81
C GLY A 8 -12.33 -9.08 -10.31
N ALA A 9 -13.39 -9.34 -9.53
CA ALA A 9 -13.59 -8.81 -8.19
C ALA A 9 -12.57 -9.22 -7.09
N ARG A 10 -11.53 -10.01 -7.41
CA ARG A 10 -10.51 -10.43 -6.45
C ARG A 10 -9.27 -9.56 -6.62
N LEU A 11 -8.76 -9.02 -5.49
CA LEU A 11 -7.49 -8.29 -5.49
C LEU A 11 -6.39 -9.12 -6.16
N PRO A 12 -5.68 -8.57 -7.17
CA PRO A 12 -4.58 -9.27 -7.80
C PRO A 12 -3.40 -9.43 -6.83
N ALA A 13 -2.43 -10.24 -7.26
CA ALA A 13 -1.39 -10.71 -6.35
C ALA A 13 -0.47 -9.59 -5.81
N LEU A 14 -0.34 -8.47 -6.52
CA LEU A 14 0.46 -7.32 -6.11
C LEU A 14 -0.25 -6.58 -4.97
N GLU A 15 -1.50 -6.22 -5.20
CA GLU A 15 -2.39 -5.46 -4.34
C GLU A 15 -2.62 -6.22 -3.02
N ARG A 16 -2.76 -7.55 -3.07
CA ARG A 16 -2.79 -8.38 -1.85
C ARG A 16 -1.50 -8.36 -1.05
N ASN A 17 -0.34 -8.35 -1.71
CA ASN A 17 0.94 -8.32 -0.99
C ASN A 17 1.18 -6.93 -0.41
N GLU A 18 0.78 -5.87 -1.12
CA GLU A 18 0.82 -4.51 -0.61
C GLU A 18 -0.09 -4.34 0.61
N LEU A 19 -1.33 -4.87 0.57
CA LEU A 19 -2.22 -4.84 1.73
C LEU A 19 -1.61 -5.55 2.95
N LYS A 20 -1.00 -6.72 2.75
CA LYS A 20 -0.30 -7.45 3.83
C LYS A 20 0.89 -6.66 4.36
N TYR A 21 1.66 -6.04 3.46
CA TYR A 21 2.81 -5.21 3.81
C TYR A 21 2.37 -4.04 4.70
N ARG A 22 1.35 -3.27 4.27
CA ARG A 22 0.81 -2.17 5.08
C ARG A 22 0.26 -2.65 6.41
N ALA A 23 -0.45 -3.78 6.43
CA ALA A 23 -0.98 -4.35 7.67
C ALA A 23 0.12 -4.67 8.70
N LEU A 24 1.23 -5.25 8.25
CA LEU A 24 2.37 -5.54 9.14
C LEU A 24 3.08 -4.26 9.60
N GLU A 25 3.27 -3.26 8.73
CA GLU A 25 3.84 -1.97 9.17
C GLU A 25 2.94 -1.28 10.20
N MET A 26 1.62 -1.31 10.00
CA MET A 26 0.64 -0.75 10.94
C MET A 26 0.70 -1.43 12.32
N VAL A 27 0.85 -2.75 12.36
CA VAL A 27 1.03 -3.49 13.64
C VAL A 27 2.32 -3.07 14.33
N LEU A 28 3.42 -2.94 13.59
CA LEU A 28 4.69 -2.47 14.15
C LEU A 28 4.59 -1.02 14.66
N ILE A 29 3.89 -0.14 13.94
CA ILE A 29 3.68 1.25 14.38
C ILE A 29 2.93 1.30 15.71
N LEU A 30 1.82 0.55 15.83
CA LEU A 30 1.05 0.47 17.07
C LEU A 30 1.93 0.06 18.25
N PHE A 31 2.74 -0.99 18.06
CA PHE A 31 3.61 -1.51 19.11
C PHE A 31 4.78 -0.55 19.43
N ARG A 32 5.54 -0.11 18.42
CA ARG A 32 6.76 0.69 18.60
C ARG A 32 6.50 2.04 19.25
N VAL A 33 5.36 2.67 18.94
CA VAL A 33 4.99 3.94 19.60
C VAL A 33 4.75 3.74 21.09
N GLU A 34 4.01 2.69 21.49
CA GLU A 34 3.79 2.41 22.91
C GLU A 34 5.08 2.00 23.61
N HIS A 35 5.91 1.21 22.93
CA HIS A 35 7.21 0.82 23.46
C HIS A 35 8.12 2.03 23.69
N LEU A 36 8.27 2.92 22.70
CA LEU A 36 9.09 4.13 22.81
C LEU A 36 8.64 5.02 23.97
N ARG A 37 7.31 5.18 24.11
CA ARG A 37 6.69 5.92 25.22
C ARG A 37 7.02 5.32 26.58
N GLY A 38 6.90 4.00 26.71
CA GLY A 38 7.22 3.26 27.93
C GLY A 38 8.71 3.37 28.26
N PHE A 39 9.58 3.06 27.29
CA PHE A 39 11.03 3.12 27.40
C PHE A 39 11.52 4.48 27.91
N VAL A 40 11.06 5.57 27.29
CA VAL A 40 11.43 6.94 27.70
C VAL A 40 10.98 7.24 29.13
N LEU A 41 9.69 7.03 29.42
CA LEU A 41 9.09 7.39 30.69
C LEU A 41 9.71 6.61 31.86
N GLU A 42 9.88 5.30 31.68
CA GLU A 42 10.45 4.43 32.70
C GLU A 42 11.92 4.71 32.93
N SER A 43 12.70 4.98 31.88
CA SER A 43 14.12 5.30 32.00
C SER A 43 14.35 6.63 32.73
N ILE A 44 13.55 7.67 32.44
CA ILE A 44 13.59 8.93 33.21
C ILE A 44 13.28 8.67 34.69
N ARG A 45 12.21 7.91 34.97
CA ARG A 45 11.79 7.60 36.35
C ARG A 45 12.77 6.70 37.09
N ALA A 46 13.39 5.74 36.41
CA ALA A 46 14.44 4.88 36.98
C ALA A 46 15.67 5.72 37.36
N THR A 47 16.07 6.61 36.46
CA THR A 47 17.17 7.56 36.68
C THR A 47 16.87 8.48 37.87
N ASP A 48 15.68 9.06 37.95
CA ASP A 48 15.29 9.90 39.10
C ASP A 48 15.26 9.11 40.41
N ARG A 49 14.71 7.88 40.40
CA ARG A 49 14.69 7.02 41.60
C ARG A 49 16.10 6.71 42.12
N PHE A 50 17.05 6.54 41.21
CA PHE A 50 18.44 6.29 41.58
C PHE A 50 19.14 7.52 42.13
N HIS A 51 18.98 8.68 41.48
CA HIS A 51 19.61 9.93 41.90
C HIS A 51 18.92 10.57 43.12
N ARG A 52 17.68 10.16 43.44
CA ARG A 52 16.87 10.65 44.57
C ARG A 52 16.81 12.20 44.65
N PRO A 53 16.45 12.91 43.56
CA PRO A 53 16.30 14.35 43.62
C PRO A 53 15.15 14.74 44.56
N THR A 54 15.25 15.91 45.19
CA THR A 54 14.18 16.47 46.03
C THR A 54 12.88 16.67 45.25
N ASN A 55 12.97 17.00 43.96
CA ASN A 55 11.84 17.06 43.04
C ASN A 55 12.14 16.17 41.81
N PRO A 56 11.48 15.00 41.66
CA PRO A 56 11.62 14.18 40.47
C PRO A 56 11.04 14.91 39.25
N ARG A 57 11.68 14.74 38.09
CA ARG A 57 11.30 15.39 36.84
C ARG A 57 9.91 14.95 36.39
N ILE A 58 9.57 13.67 36.60
CA ILE A 58 8.25 13.11 36.30
C ILE A 58 7.71 12.26 37.46
N PRO A 59 6.95 12.85 38.39
CA PRO A 59 6.27 12.12 39.47
C PRO A 59 5.35 11.00 38.96
N LEU A 60 5.05 10.01 39.82
CA LEU A 60 4.17 8.88 39.47
C LEU A 60 2.75 9.32 39.09
N ASN A 61 2.19 10.29 39.79
CA ASN A 61 0.85 10.85 39.59
C ASN A 61 0.83 12.08 38.65
N ALA A 62 1.92 12.33 37.92
CA ALA A 62 1.99 13.48 37.02
C ALA A 62 0.92 13.41 35.93
N LYS A 63 0.21 14.51 35.70
CA LYS A 63 -0.61 14.70 34.49
C LYS A 63 0.30 14.98 33.29
N LYS A 64 -0.17 14.65 32.08
CA LYS A 64 0.51 14.92 30.80
C LYS A 64 1.93 14.33 30.76
N VAL A 65 2.08 13.08 31.19
CA VAL A 65 3.39 12.41 31.35
C VAL A 65 4.26 12.47 30.09
N TYR A 66 3.66 12.33 28.90
CA TYR A 66 4.40 12.34 27.64
C TYR A 66 4.87 13.73 27.21
N GLU A 67 4.08 14.77 27.45
CA GLU A 67 4.53 16.17 27.22
C GLU A 67 5.73 16.48 28.11
N LYS A 68 5.68 16.05 29.39
CA LYS A 68 6.79 16.22 30.34
C LYS A 68 8.02 15.41 29.94
N ALA A 69 7.84 14.16 29.50
CA ALA A 69 8.94 13.32 29.03
C ALA A 69 9.68 13.95 27.84
N ARG A 70 8.94 14.46 26.86
CA ARG A 70 9.51 15.20 25.72
C ARG A 70 10.29 16.43 26.18
N ALA A 71 9.75 17.21 27.13
CA ALA A 71 10.45 18.37 27.68
C ALA A 71 11.77 18.00 28.38
N VAL A 72 11.82 16.89 29.10
CA VAL A 72 13.06 16.38 29.72
C VAL A 72 14.10 16.01 28.66
N LEU A 73 13.70 15.28 27.60
CA LEU A 73 14.61 14.90 26.53
C LEU A 73 15.21 16.12 25.81
N ILE A 74 14.43 17.19 25.64
CA ILE A 74 14.91 18.45 25.05
C ILE A 74 15.86 19.18 26.02
N ALA A 75 15.47 19.31 27.29
CA ALA A 75 16.28 19.98 28.30
C ALA A 75 17.66 19.32 28.47
N ASP A 76 17.72 18.00 28.36
CA ASP A 76 18.96 17.24 28.47
C ASP A 76 19.77 17.22 27.15
N GLY A 77 19.23 17.79 26.08
CA GLY A 77 19.86 17.88 24.75
C GLY A 77 19.89 16.55 23.99
N ILE A 78 19.03 15.60 24.33
CA ILE A 78 18.89 14.31 23.62
C ILE A 78 18.09 14.51 22.33
N LEU A 79 17.08 15.37 22.37
CA LEU A 79 16.26 15.74 21.22
C LEU A 79 16.26 17.25 21.01
N THR A 80 16.16 17.65 19.75
CA THR A 80 15.76 19.01 19.39
C THR A 80 14.24 19.16 19.45
N GLN A 81 13.75 20.41 19.45
CA GLN A 81 12.31 20.67 19.36
C GLN A 81 11.69 20.07 18.08
N ALA A 82 12.37 20.21 16.94
CA ALA A 82 11.89 19.69 15.65
C ALA A 82 11.76 18.15 15.65
N GLU A 83 12.72 17.45 16.24
CA GLU A 83 12.69 15.98 16.39
C GLU A 83 11.58 15.53 17.33
N SER A 84 11.41 16.27 18.42
CA SER A 84 10.32 16.05 19.37
C SER A 84 8.96 16.19 18.68
N ASP A 85 8.80 17.18 17.81
CA ASP A 85 7.57 17.40 17.03
C ASP A 85 7.37 16.30 15.97
N GLU A 86 8.44 15.78 15.37
CA GLU A 86 8.34 14.62 14.48
C GLU A 86 7.89 13.35 15.24
N ILE A 87 8.41 13.09 16.44
CA ILE A 87 7.94 11.99 17.30
C ILE A 87 6.45 12.15 17.62
N GLN A 88 5.99 13.37 17.89
CA GLN A 88 4.57 13.64 18.10
C GLN A 88 3.75 13.33 16.84
N SER A 89 4.24 13.69 15.66
CA SER A 89 3.57 13.34 14.41
C SER A 89 3.43 11.82 14.20
N LEU A 90 4.43 11.03 14.63
CA LEU A 90 4.39 9.56 14.57
C LEU A 90 3.38 8.97 15.57
N VAL A 91 3.26 9.59 16.75
CA VAL A 91 2.21 9.27 17.72
C VAL A 91 0.81 9.53 17.15
N ASP A 92 0.62 10.68 16.50
CA ASP A 92 -0.66 11.06 15.91
C ASP A 92 -0.99 10.14 14.71
N TYR A 93 0.03 9.75 13.94
CA TYR A 93 -0.10 8.76 12.89
C TYR A 93 -0.50 7.39 13.44
N ARG A 94 0.06 6.94 14.58
CA ARG A 94 -0.39 5.72 15.26
C ARG A 94 -1.87 5.79 15.65
N ASN A 95 -2.39 6.95 16.08
CA ASN A 95 -3.82 7.10 16.35
C ASN A 95 -4.65 6.98 15.06
N THR A 96 -4.15 7.53 13.96
CA THR A 96 -4.74 7.33 12.62
C THR A 96 -4.75 5.85 12.26
N VAL A 97 -3.66 5.12 12.47
CA VAL A 97 -3.60 3.66 12.28
C VAL A 97 -4.63 2.93 13.13
N ALA A 98 -4.83 3.33 14.40
CA ALA A 98 -5.77 2.66 15.29
C ALA A 98 -7.25 2.90 14.94
N HIS A 99 -7.58 4.06 14.38
CA HIS A 99 -8.99 4.48 14.18
C HIS A 99 -9.41 4.52 12.71
N GLU A 100 -8.48 4.56 11.76
CA GLU A 100 -8.75 4.84 10.35
C GLU A 100 -8.01 3.91 9.38
N ILE A 101 -7.93 2.61 9.70
CA ILE A 101 -7.28 1.59 8.86
C ILE A 101 -7.86 1.57 7.43
N GLN A 102 -9.16 1.78 7.28
CA GLN A 102 -9.82 1.87 5.97
C GLN A 102 -9.25 3.01 5.11
N SER A 103 -8.93 4.15 5.71
CA SER A 103 -8.37 5.31 5.02
C SER A 103 -6.95 4.99 4.50
N LEU A 104 -6.18 4.19 5.26
CA LEU A 104 -4.82 3.78 4.91
C LEU A 104 -4.74 2.64 3.90
N THR A 105 -5.84 1.95 3.62
CA THR A 105 -5.88 0.75 2.76
C THR A 105 -6.80 0.89 1.54
N CYS A 106 -7.71 1.87 1.52
CA CYS A 106 -8.68 2.06 0.44
C CYS A 106 -8.04 2.21 -0.95
N GLY A 107 -6.87 2.84 -1.03
CA GLY A 107 -6.15 3.08 -2.28
C GLY A 107 -5.50 1.84 -2.92
N ILE A 108 -5.54 0.69 -2.24
CA ILE A 108 -4.98 -0.57 -2.75
C ILE A 108 -5.97 -1.28 -3.71
N ALA A 109 -7.26 -1.05 -3.55
CA ALA A 109 -8.26 -1.59 -4.45
C ALA A 109 -8.30 -0.81 -5.77
N ASP A 110 -8.63 -1.49 -6.87
CA ASP A 110 -8.78 -0.92 -8.23
C ASP A 110 -9.91 0.13 -8.36
N ASP A 111 -10.54 0.55 -7.25
CA ASP A 111 -11.52 1.63 -7.26
C ASP A 111 -10.83 2.99 -7.09
N ALA A 112 -10.28 3.49 -8.19
CA ALA A 112 -9.63 4.79 -8.26
C ALA A 112 -10.55 5.94 -7.77
N ARG A 113 -11.88 5.81 -7.89
CA ARG A 113 -12.82 6.84 -7.41
C ARG A 113 -12.95 6.83 -5.90
N LEU A 114 -13.04 5.64 -5.32
CA LEU A 114 -13.07 5.50 -3.86
C LEU A 114 -11.74 6.01 -3.27
N ALA A 115 -10.61 5.60 -3.85
CA ALA A 115 -9.28 6.05 -3.45
C ALA A 115 -9.15 7.58 -3.51
N GLN A 116 -9.60 8.19 -4.62
CA GLN A 116 -9.58 9.64 -4.81
C GLN A 116 -10.49 10.36 -3.81
N TYR A 117 -11.71 9.86 -3.57
CA TYR A 117 -12.63 10.41 -2.59
C TYR A 117 -12.02 10.43 -1.18
N TYR A 118 -11.40 9.33 -0.73
CA TYR A 118 -10.76 9.29 0.59
C TYR A 118 -9.55 10.22 0.66
N ALA A 119 -8.74 10.31 -0.40
CA ALA A 119 -7.60 11.20 -0.45
C ALA A 119 -8.01 12.68 -0.37
N GLU A 120 -9.05 13.09 -1.09
CA GLU A 120 -9.55 14.47 -1.15
C GLU A 120 -10.33 14.86 0.12
N SER A 121 -11.14 13.94 0.66
CA SER A 121 -12.02 14.26 1.79
C SER A 121 -11.34 14.19 3.16
N ARG A 122 -10.33 13.32 3.33
CA ARG A 122 -9.69 13.11 4.64
C ARG A 122 -8.25 13.57 4.70
N GLY A 123 -7.56 13.73 3.57
CA GLY A 123 -6.13 14.11 3.55
C GLY A 123 -5.18 13.09 4.19
N ILE A 124 -5.69 11.93 4.63
CA ILE A 124 -4.92 10.88 5.29
C ILE A 124 -4.14 10.12 4.23
N LYS A 125 -2.82 10.06 4.41
CA LYS A 125 -1.91 9.31 3.55
C LYS A 125 -1.17 8.27 4.36
N TYR A 126 -0.92 7.15 3.71
CA TYR A 126 -0.04 6.13 4.22
C TYR A 126 1.40 6.66 4.26
N ASP A 127 2.03 6.63 5.44
CA ASP A 127 3.46 6.93 5.63
C ASP A 127 4.26 5.62 5.62
N ASP A 128 5.00 5.40 4.53
CA ASP A 128 5.86 4.22 4.30
C ASP A 128 7.23 4.32 5.01
N LYS A 129 7.50 5.44 5.68
CA LYS A 129 8.73 5.69 6.44
C LYS A 129 8.50 5.66 7.95
N ALA A 130 7.24 5.63 8.42
CA ALA A 130 6.90 5.71 9.84
C ALA A 130 7.63 4.67 10.71
N VAL A 131 7.67 3.40 10.27
CA VAL A 131 8.38 2.31 10.99
C VAL A 131 9.88 2.60 11.12
N ALA A 132 10.50 3.08 10.03
CA ALA A 132 11.92 3.40 10.00
C ALA A 132 12.25 4.62 10.86
N LYS A 133 11.40 5.66 10.84
CA LYS A 133 11.52 6.83 11.71
C LYS A 133 11.38 6.47 13.19
N LEU A 134 10.43 5.60 13.53
CA LEU A 134 10.26 5.10 14.90
C LEU A 134 11.50 4.36 15.39
N GLN A 135 12.11 3.52 14.54
CA GLN A 135 13.37 2.86 14.87
C GLN A 135 14.49 3.89 15.08
N HIS A 136 14.63 4.83 14.15
CA HIS A 136 15.65 5.87 14.24
C HIS A 136 15.57 6.66 15.56
N TYR A 137 14.36 7.07 15.96
CA TYR A 137 14.17 7.81 17.21
C TYR A 137 14.35 6.96 18.45
N HIS A 138 14.02 5.67 18.39
CA HIS A 138 14.36 4.74 19.46
C HIS A 138 15.88 4.69 19.67
N ASP A 139 16.63 4.38 18.62
CA ASP A 139 18.09 4.22 18.66
C ASP A 139 18.77 5.53 19.13
N LYS A 140 18.34 6.67 18.59
CA LYS A 140 18.86 7.99 18.98
C LYS A 140 18.63 8.29 20.47
N ILE A 141 17.45 7.98 21.00
CA ILE A 141 17.14 8.22 22.41
C ILE A 141 17.95 7.27 23.29
N GLU A 142 18.12 6.00 22.88
CA GLU A 142 18.95 5.03 23.58
C GLU A 142 20.43 5.48 23.66
N GLU A 143 20.98 5.95 22.54
CA GLU A 143 22.32 6.55 22.48
C GLU A 143 22.41 7.79 23.39
N GLY A 144 21.40 8.66 23.33
CA GLY A 144 21.30 9.84 24.18
C GLY A 144 21.27 9.49 25.66
N PHE A 145 20.45 8.53 26.06
CA PHE A 145 20.39 8.02 27.43
C PHE A 145 21.73 7.45 27.89
N THR A 146 22.37 6.65 27.05
CA THR A 146 23.71 6.12 27.34
C THR A 146 24.71 7.25 27.57
N SER A 147 24.74 8.25 26.69
CA SER A 147 25.68 9.39 26.79
C SER A 147 25.44 10.28 28.02
N LYS A 148 24.19 10.34 28.52
CA LYS A 148 23.79 11.16 29.66
C LYS A 148 23.74 10.38 30.98
N GLY A 149 24.16 9.11 30.98
CA GLY A 149 24.20 8.28 32.20
C GLY A 149 22.82 7.90 32.75
N TYR A 150 21.83 7.77 31.87
CA TYR A 150 20.50 7.32 32.27
C TYR A 150 20.49 5.83 32.63
N ILE A 151 19.62 5.48 33.58
CA ILE A 151 19.28 4.08 33.84
C ILE A 151 18.20 3.67 32.84
N MET A 152 18.58 2.78 31.93
CA MET A 152 17.67 2.24 30.92
C MET A 152 16.74 1.20 31.53
N SER A 153 15.44 1.39 31.34
CA SER A 153 14.42 0.39 31.65
C SER A 153 14.08 -0.38 30.39
N LEU A 154 14.17 -1.71 30.42
CA LEU A 154 13.63 -2.57 29.36
C LEU A 154 12.27 -3.11 29.83
N PRO A 155 11.13 -2.63 29.29
CA PRO A 155 9.82 -3.12 29.69
C PRO A 155 9.68 -4.61 29.34
N LEU A 156 9.08 -5.39 30.24
CA LEU A 156 8.82 -6.83 30.01
C LEU A 156 7.98 -7.08 28.75
N ASP A 157 7.06 -6.18 28.42
CA ASP A 157 6.23 -6.25 27.22
C ASP A 157 7.05 -6.24 25.93
N TRP A 158 8.20 -5.55 25.93
CA TRP A 158 9.11 -5.59 24.79
C TRP A 158 9.77 -6.94 24.62
N ALA A 159 10.26 -7.53 25.72
CA ALA A 159 10.82 -8.88 25.69
C ALA A 159 9.78 -9.90 25.20
N ALA A 160 8.51 -9.73 25.58
CA ALA A 160 7.40 -10.59 25.13
C ALA A 160 7.10 -10.44 23.63
N PHE A 161 7.31 -9.26 23.05
CA PHE A 161 7.03 -8.99 21.64
C PHE A 161 8.24 -9.11 20.71
N ALA A 162 9.47 -9.11 21.23
CA ALA A 162 10.70 -9.09 20.42
C ALA A 162 10.76 -10.19 19.35
N ALA A 163 10.28 -11.41 19.66
CA ALA A 163 10.21 -12.50 18.68
C ALA A 163 9.20 -12.22 17.55
N ALA A 164 8.04 -11.64 17.88
CA ALA A 164 7.03 -11.24 16.90
C ALA A 164 7.53 -10.08 16.04
N GLU A 165 8.14 -9.05 16.64
CA GLU A 165 8.74 -7.91 15.94
C GLU A 165 9.75 -8.37 14.89
N ARG A 166 10.74 -9.18 15.28
CA ARG A 166 11.74 -9.72 14.34
C ARG A 166 11.09 -10.52 13.21
N THR A 167 10.04 -11.28 13.51
CA THR A 167 9.29 -12.04 12.50
C THR A 167 8.59 -11.10 11.52
N TYR A 168 7.94 -10.05 12.01
CA TYR A 168 7.28 -9.06 11.16
C TYR A 168 8.26 -8.29 10.29
N GLU A 169 9.43 -7.90 10.81
CA GLU A 169 10.48 -7.25 10.01
C GLU A 169 10.99 -8.17 8.87
N GLN A 170 11.20 -9.45 9.16
CA GLN A 170 11.59 -10.43 8.14
C GLN A 170 10.52 -10.60 7.07
N GLU A 171 9.25 -10.67 7.47
CA GLU A 171 8.12 -10.76 6.54
C GLU A 171 7.96 -9.48 5.70
N LEU A 172 8.14 -8.30 6.29
CA LEU A 172 8.16 -7.03 5.57
C LEU A 172 9.25 -7.01 4.51
N HIS A 173 10.47 -7.45 4.84
CA HIS A 173 11.56 -7.53 3.87
C HIS A 173 11.25 -8.48 2.70
N ARG A 174 10.69 -9.65 3.00
CA ARG A 174 10.26 -10.63 1.99
C ARG A 174 9.16 -10.08 1.10
N LEU A 175 8.15 -9.43 1.69
CA LEU A 175 7.05 -8.80 0.98
C LEU A 175 7.53 -7.65 0.11
N ARG A 176 8.40 -6.78 0.61
CA ARG A 176 8.98 -5.67 -0.16
C ARG A 176 9.67 -6.18 -1.42
N ARG A 177 10.56 -7.17 -1.31
CA ARG A 177 11.21 -7.82 -2.46
C ARG A 177 10.22 -8.43 -3.46
N LYS A 178 9.11 -8.97 -2.96
CA LYS A 178 8.06 -9.56 -3.81
C LYS A 178 7.26 -8.48 -4.54
N ILE A 179 6.87 -7.42 -3.84
CA ILE A 179 6.15 -6.26 -4.37
C ILE A 179 6.98 -5.59 -5.45
N THR A 180 8.26 -5.28 -5.18
CA THR A 180 9.15 -4.65 -6.17
C THR A 180 9.24 -5.45 -7.46
N ARG A 181 9.39 -6.79 -7.37
CA ARG A 181 9.38 -7.65 -8.56
C ARG A 181 8.05 -7.62 -9.30
N GLN A 182 6.93 -7.66 -8.58
CA GLN A 182 5.59 -7.62 -9.19
C GLN A 182 5.30 -6.27 -9.84
N VAL A 183 5.76 -5.16 -9.27
CA VAL A 183 5.68 -3.82 -9.86
C VAL A 183 6.48 -3.76 -11.16
N ALA A 184 7.71 -4.28 -11.17
CA ALA A 184 8.53 -4.32 -12.38
C ALA A 184 7.84 -5.10 -13.51
N ILE A 185 7.35 -6.31 -13.21
CA ILE A 185 6.59 -7.14 -14.17
C ILE A 185 5.36 -6.39 -14.67
N ARG A 186 4.58 -5.77 -13.77
CA ARG A 186 3.38 -5.01 -14.14
C ARG A 186 3.72 -3.83 -15.05
N ASN A 187 4.81 -3.13 -14.79
CA ASN A 187 5.26 -2.02 -15.61
C ASN A 187 5.63 -2.48 -17.02
N GLU A 188 6.32 -3.62 -17.16
CA GLU A 188 6.61 -4.22 -18.46
C GLU A 188 5.32 -4.65 -19.19
N GLU A 189 4.36 -5.25 -18.49
CA GLU A 189 3.05 -5.60 -19.05
C GLU A 189 2.30 -4.36 -19.56
N ILE A 190 2.30 -3.28 -18.78
CA ILE A 190 1.68 -2.00 -19.15
C ILE A 190 2.37 -1.39 -20.37
N GLN A 191 3.70 -1.40 -20.43
CA GLN A 191 4.44 -0.89 -21.58
C GLN A 191 4.11 -1.66 -22.86
N LYS A 192 4.10 -3.00 -22.79
CA LYS A 192 3.72 -3.87 -23.92
C LYS A 192 2.28 -3.59 -24.37
N LEU A 193 1.35 -3.50 -23.42
CA LEU A 193 -0.05 -3.20 -23.70
C LEU A 193 -0.20 -1.82 -24.35
N ASN A 194 0.46 -0.78 -23.83
CA ASN A 194 0.38 0.57 -24.39
C ASN A 194 0.93 0.61 -25.82
N ALA A 195 2.02 -0.10 -26.11
CA ALA A 195 2.55 -0.24 -27.46
C ALA A 195 1.58 -0.97 -28.41
N GLU A 196 0.85 -1.98 -27.91
CA GLU A 196 -0.20 -2.65 -28.69
C GLU A 196 -1.40 -1.71 -28.95
N LEU A 197 -1.79 -0.89 -27.97
CA LEU A 197 -2.96 0.00 -28.06
C LEU A 197 -2.70 1.22 -28.95
N SER A 198 -1.52 1.85 -28.85
CA SER A 198 -1.18 3.06 -29.62
C SER A 198 -1.24 2.84 -31.14
N ALA A 199 -0.97 1.61 -31.59
CA ALA A 199 -1.02 1.24 -33.01
C ALA A 199 -2.46 1.13 -33.57
N GLU A 200 -3.50 1.00 -32.73
CA GLU A 200 -4.89 0.83 -33.19
C GLU A 200 -5.74 2.11 -33.06
N ILE A 201 -5.42 2.97 -32.09
CA ILE A 201 -6.21 4.17 -31.76
C ILE A 201 -6.01 5.29 -32.81
N SER A 202 -4.83 5.41 -33.42
CA SER A 202 -4.49 6.56 -34.28
C SER A 202 -4.97 6.49 -35.74
N GLY A 203 -5.82 5.52 -36.11
CA GLY A 203 -6.21 5.35 -37.53
C GLY A 203 -7.53 4.61 -37.80
N THR A 204 -8.32 4.29 -36.76
CA THR A 204 -9.57 3.55 -36.93
C THR A 204 -10.76 4.52 -36.89
N PRO A 205 -11.60 4.59 -37.95
CA PRO A 205 -12.84 5.36 -37.92
C PRO A 205 -13.73 4.98 -36.73
N LEU A 206 -14.44 5.95 -36.14
CA LEU A 206 -15.22 5.77 -34.90
C LEU A 206 -16.19 4.57 -34.99
N GLU A 207 -16.82 4.38 -36.15
CA GLU A 207 -17.76 3.29 -36.40
C GLU A 207 -17.06 1.91 -36.42
N ALA A 208 -15.83 1.85 -36.89
CA ALA A 208 -15.00 0.64 -36.93
C ALA A 208 -14.26 0.39 -35.60
N HIS A 209 -14.41 1.27 -34.61
CA HIS A 209 -13.68 1.18 -33.36
C HIS A 209 -14.10 -0.08 -32.57
N PRO A 210 -13.15 -0.85 -32.00
CA PRO A 210 -13.47 -2.07 -31.25
C PRO A 210 -14.42 -1.87 -30.05
N SER A 211 -14.41 -0.68 -29.45
CA SER A 211 -15.31 -0.34 -28.34
C SER A 211 -16.72 0.11 -28.78
N HIS A 212 -17.01 0.15 -30.09
CA HIS A 212 -18.28 0.66 -30.61
C HIS A 212 -19.48 -0.10 -30.04
N PRO A 213 -20.58 0.58 -29.63
CA PRO A 213 -21.74 -0.06 -29.02
C PRO A 213 -22.32 -1.23 -29.81
N ARG A 214 -22.26 -1.19 -31.15
CA ARG A 214 -22.71 -2.28 -32.06
C ARG A 214 -22.07 -3.65 -31.80
N ASN A 215 -20.91 -3.68 -31.14
CA ASN A 215 -20.24 -4.91 -30.76
C ASN A 215 -20.90 -5.61 -29.57
N LYS A 216 -21.83 -4.95 -28.89
CA LYS A 216 -22.52 -5.43 -27.69
C LYS A 216 -24.03 -5.36 -27.87
N ALA A 217 -24.73 -6.41 -27.43
CA ALA A 217 -26.17 -6.41 -27.33
C ALA A 217 -26.63 -5.63 -26.08
N ALA A 218 -27.93 -5.34 -25.97
CA ALA A 218 -28.51 -4.64 -24.82
C ALA A 218 -28.23 -5.34 -23.47
N ASN A 219 -28.07 -6.66 -23.47
CA ASN A 219 -27.72 -7.46 -22.29
C ASN A 219 -26.21 -7.49 -21.98
N GLY A 220 -25.38 -6.73 -22.71
CA GLY A 220 -23.92 -6.68 -22.54
C GLY A 220 -23.13 -7.83 -23.18
N THR A 221 -23.78 -8.81 -23.79
CA THR A 221 -23.11 -9.90 -24.54
C THR A 221 -22.57 -9.40 -25.88
N LEU A 222 -21.55 -10.08 -26.43
CA LEU A 222 -21.02 -9.72 -27.75
C LEU A 222 -22.00 -10.13 -28.84
N THR A 223 -22.25 -9.24 -29.80
CA THR A 223 -22.96 -9.57 -31.04
C THR A 223 -22.09 -10.44 -31.95
N LYS A 224 -22.66 -11.02 -33.01
CA LYS A 224 -21.86 -11.72 -34.05
C LYS A 224 -20.75 -10.82 -34.61
N HIS A 225 -21.08 -9.54 -34.83
CA HIS A 225 -20.12 -8.52 -35.25
C HIS A 225 -19.04 -8.27 -34.17
N GLY A 226 -19.41 -8.19 -32.90
CA GLY A 226 -18.46 -8.08 -31.79
C GLY A 226 -17.50 -9.26 -31.68
N VAL A 227 -17.99 -10.49 -31.88
CA VAL A 227 -17.14 -11.70 -31.91
C VAL A 227 -16.17 -11.66 -33.09
N GLU A 228 -16.64 -11.33 -34.29
CA GLU A 228 -15.79 -11.19 -35.47
C GLU A 228 -14.73 -10.08 -35.27
N THR A 229 -15.09 -8.99 -34.59
CA THR A 229 -14.15 -7.91 -34.23
C THR A 229 -13.05 -8.42 -33.30
N CYS A 230 -13.38 -9.22 -32.27
CA CYS A 230 -12.35 -9.87 -31.44
C CYS A 230 -11.40 -10.73 -32.28
N TYR A 231 -11.94 -11.52 -33.21
CA TYR A 231 -11.14 -12.43 -34.02
C TYR A 231 -10.19 -11.67 -34.95
N ARG A 232 -10.66 -10.58 -35.57
CA ARG A 232 -9.81 -9.70 -36.39
C ARG A 232 -8.68 -9.08 -35.59
N LEU A 233 -8.90 -8.72 -34.32
CA LEU A 233 -7.82 -8.25 -33.45
C LEU A 233 -6.79 -9.36 -33.16
N PHE A 234 -7.22 -10.60 -32.95
CA PHE A 234 -6.30 -11.74 -32.83
C PHE A 234 -5.55 -12.04 -34.13
N ASP A 235 -6.21 -11.90 -35.28
CA ASP A 235 -5.57 -12.02 -36.61
C ASP A 235 -4.42 -10.99 -36.76
N LYS A 236 -4.59 -9.77 -36.21
CA LYS A 236 -3.56 -8.72 -36.09
C LYS A 236 -2.53 -8.95 -34.97
N LYS A 237 -2.49 -10.16 -34.39
CA LYS A 237 -1.57 -10.54 -33.30
C LYS A 237 -1.74 -9.74 -32.00
N ARG A 238 -2.90 -9.15 -31.75
CA ARG A 238 -3.17 -8.48 -30.47
C ARG A 238 -3.22 -9.51 -29.33
N SER A 239 -2.67 -9.15 -28.18
CA SER A 239 -2.76 -9.97 -26.99
C SER A 239 -4.20 -10.07 -26.49
N THR A 240 -4.50 -11.12 -25.72
CA THR A 240 -5.81 -11.28 -25.05
C THR A 240 -6.16 -10.05 -24.20
N LEU A 241 -5.14 -9.46 -23.54
CA LEU A 241 -5.31 -8.28 -22.72
C LEU A 241 -5.64 -7.04 -23.56
N ALA A 242 -4.93 -6.82 -24.67
CA ALA A 242 -5.25 -5.73 -25.59
C ALA A 242 -6.66 -5.86 -26.18
N VAL A 243 -7.09 -7.06 -26.56
CA VAL A 243 -8.47 -7.30 -27.04
C VAL A 243 -9.49 -6.99 -25.93
N ALA A 244 -9.22 -7.41 -24.70
CA ALA A 244 -10.09 -7.09 -23.56
C ALA A 244 -10.23 -5.57 -23.37
N HIS A 245 -9.11 -4.82 -23.43
CA HIS A 245 -9.11 -3.36 -23.32
C HIS A 245 -9.86 -2.68 -24.48
N LEU A 246 -9.54 -3.04 -25.73
CA LEU A 246 -10.13 -2.44 -26.93
C LEU A 246 -11.64 -2.71 -27.02
N MET A 247 -12.07 -3.94 -26.72
CA MET A 247 -13.48 -4.34 -26.78
C MET A 247 -14.28 -3.96 -25.51
N ARG A 248 -13.59 -3.52 -24.45
CA ARG A 248 -14.16 -3.31 -23.12
C ARG A 248 -14.94 -4.53 -22.61
N ILE A 249 -14.35 -5.73 -22.72
CA ILE A 249 -14.91 -7.01 -22.21
C ILE A 249 -13.92 -7.74 -21.29
N SER A 250 -14.40 -8.37 -20.21
CA SER A 250 -13.51 -9.01 -19.22
C SER A 250 -12.40 -9.86 -19.85
N TYR A 251 -11.23 -9.94 -19.19
CA TYR A 251 -10.13 -10.77 -19.69
C TYR A 251 -10.56 -12.22 -19.92
N ARG A 252 -11.42 -12.77 -19.05
CA ARG A 252 -11.99 -14.12 -19.20
C ARG A 252 -12.82 -14.26 -20.47
N SER A 253 -13.64 -13.25 -20.78
CA SER A 253 -14.40 -13.22 -22.02
C SER A 253 -13.48 -13.17 -23.23
N ALA A 254 -12.46 -12.32 -23.23
CA ALA A 254 -11.47 -12.25 -24.32
C ALA A 254 -10.67 -13.56 -24.48
N ALA A 255 -10.27 -14.20 -23.38
CA ALA A 255 -9.57 -15.48 -23.38
C ALA A 255 -10.44 -16.61 -23.96
N SER A 256 -11.72 -16.67 -23.57
CA SER A 256 -12.69 -17.59 -24.15
C SER A 256 -12.83 -17.38 -25.66
N ARG A 257 -12.84 -16.12 -26.13
CA ARG A 257 -12.87 -15.80 -27.56
C ARG A 257 -11.59 -16.16 -28.28
N ARG A 258 -10.43 -16.02 -27.64
CA ARG A 258 -9.16 -16.48 -28.21
C ARG A 258 -9.17 -17.99 -28.46
N LYS A 259 -9.63 -18.77 -27.47
CA LYS A 259 -9.74 -20.23 -27.63
C LYS A 259 -10.68 -20.60 -28.78
N ALA A 260 -11.85 -19.96 -28.85
CA ALA A 260 -12.81 -20.19 -29.93
C ALA A 260 -12.28 -19.73 -31.31
N TRP A 261 -11.41 -18.71 -31.35
CA TRP A 261 -10.71 -18.28 -32.55
C TRP A 261 -9.66 -19.32 -32.99
N GLU A 262 -8.88 -19.87 -32.06
CA GLU A 262 -7.91 -20.94 -32.31
C GLU A 262 -8.63 -22.20 -32.85
N GLU A 263 -9.76 -22.60 -32.25
CA GLU A 263 -10.59 -23.73 -32.70
C GLU A 263 -11.19 -23.52 -34.10
N ALA A 264 -11.46 -22.26 -34.49
CA ALA A 264 -11.97 -21.92 -35.81
C ALA A 264 -10.88 -21.89 -36.92
N GLY A 265 -9.64 -22.26 -36.61
CA GLY A 265 -8.50 -22.23 -37.52
C GLY A 265 -7.55 -21.04 -37.33
N GLY A 266 -7.76 -20.23 -36.29
CA GLY A 266 -6.90 -19.08 -36.00
C GLY A 266 -6.79 -18.13 -37.20
N ARG A 267 -5.56 -17.87 -37.66
CA ARG A 267 -5.32 -16.96 -38.80
C ARG A 267 -5.84 -17.47 -40.14
N THR A 268 -6.01 -18.79 -40.29
CA THR A 268 -6.49 -19.41 -41.52
C THR A 268 -8.00 -19.64 -41.52
N ARG A 269 -8.71 -19.19 -40.48
CA ARG A 269 -10.16 -19.26 -40.40
C ARG A 269 -10.83 -18.57 -41.59
N HIS A 270 -11.99 -19.07 -41.99
CA HIS A 270 -12.81 -18.37 -42.97
C HIS A 270 -13.41 -17.10 -42.35
N ARG A 271 -13.06 -15.94 -42.91
CA ARG A 271 -13.51 -14.63 -42.43
C ARG A 271 -14.94 -14.39 -42.85
N LYS A 272 -15.82 -14.08 -41.91
CA LYS A 272 -17.15 -13.58 -42.25
C LYS A 272 -16.98 -12.14 -42.75
N MET A 273 -17.37 -11.90 -44.00
CA MET A 273 -17.43 -10.54 -44.54
C MET A 273 -18.37 -9.68 -43.67
N PRO A 274 -18.04 -8.38 -43.50
CA PRO A 274 -18.81 -7.48 -42.65
C PRO A 274 -20.28 -7.38 -43.08
#